data_AF-A0A958BVJ5-F1
#
_entry.id   AF-A0A958BVJ5-F1
#
_cell.length_a   1.000
_cell.length_b   1.000
_cell.length_c   1.000
_cell.angle_alpha   90.00
_cell.angle_beta   90.00
_cell.angle_gamma   90.00
#
_symmetry.space_group_name_H-M   'P 1'
#
loop_
_entity.id
_entity.type
_entity.pdbx_description
1 polymer ?
#
loop_
_entity_poly.entity_id
_entity_poly.type
_entity_poly.pdbx_seq_one_letter_code
_entity_poly.pdbx_strand_id
1 'polypeptide(L)'
;SATTKCQMSFGWDFAPPIRTMGIWDDVRLVMTGPVAILEAGVTAVPIAGVEASAGDIPRIKALADDSPANCTIHLTLDSSQATSTDAVVTLTPANFNGDPLPHITFNLTLPAGRVDRTLSCRLPSIKLWQPWDRGEPNLYNVTISLTCPDGHPLDAVTLRTGFRHVSFNQWQFNLNGHPEFMRGLNWVPADCFPGRLRSADYERRLRLVRDSGANLLRIWGGGLREKRAFYDGCDELGLLVWQEFPFACMFLGAFPTDSAYLSHVDAECSAIVCRTRHHPSIILWCGGNEFSRRRNRPLLNTLARVVARYDGTRPFIPTSPTATHGGDAHNWHVWHGLAPLHSYRQENARFLSEFGLQALPHLDTLRATLPNPTDPSEWSTSPRRPTQTPPLPLD
;
A
#
# COMPACT_ATOMS: atom_id res chain seq x y z
N SER A 1 -8.42 -14.67 -20.13
CA SER A 1 -8.94 -13.55 -19.30
C SER A 1 -7.78 -13.00 -18.48
N ALA A 2 -7.70 -11.67 -18.31
CA ALA A 2 -6.76 -11.10 -17.34
C ALA A 2 -7.37 -11.27 -15.94
N THR A 3 -6.64 -11.93 -15.05
CA THR A 3 -7.01 -12.07 -13.63
C THR A 3 -6.25 -11.04 -12.80
N THR A 4 -6.88 -10.51 -11.75
CA THR A 4 -6.24 -9.64 -10.74
C THR A 4 -5.48 -10.45 -9.67
N LYS A 5 -5.33 -11.77 -9.85
CA LYS A 5 -4.52 -12.64 -9.00
C LYS A 5 -3.05 -12.23 -9.01
N CYS A 6 -2.38 -12.41 -7.86
CA CYS A 6 -0.92 -12.28 -7.72
C CYS A 6 -0.17 -12.93 -8.88
N GLN A 7 0.52 -12.13 -9.69
CA GLN A 7 1.19 -12.58 -10.90
C GLN A 7 2.37 -13.51 -10.60
N MET A 8 3.06 -13.28 -9.47
CA MET A 8 4.12 -14.17 -8.96
C MET A 8 3.68 -15.64 -8.85
N SER A 9 2.40 -15.90 -8.57
CA SER A 9 1.87 -17.27 -8.47
C SER A 9 1.90 -18.06 -9.79
N PHE A 10 2.06 -17.38 -10.92
CA PHE A 10 2.24 -18.02 -12.23
C PHE A 10 3.71 -18.36 -12.52
N GLY A 11 4.62 -18.04 -11.60
CA GLY A 11 6.06 -18.16 -11.74
C GLY A 11 6.69 -16.80 -12.00
N TRP A 12 7.90 -16.62 -11.50
CA TRP A 12 8.72 -15.43 -11.70
C TRP A 12 10.20 -15.83 -11.77
N ASP A 13 11.09 -14.93 -12.17
CA ASP A 13 12.53 -15.22 -12.26
C ASP A 13 13.18 -15.57 -10.89
N PHE A 14 12.51 -15.23 -9.78
CA PHE A 14 12.87 -15.59 -8.40
C PHE A 14 11.84 -16.48 -7.68
N ALA A 15 10.76 -16.93 -8.35
CA ALA A 15 9.69 -17.68 -7.69
C ALA A 15 9.15 -18.85 -8.54
N PRO A 16 8.89 -20.04 -7.95
CA PRO A 16 8.34 -21.17 -8.68
C PRO A 16 6.88 -20.92 -9.11
N PRO A 17 6.40 -21.57 -10.19
CA PRO A 17 5.02 -21.45 -10.65
C PRO A 17 4.06 -22.25 -9.76
N ILE A 18 3.57 -21.63 -8.67
CA ILE A 18 2.61 -22.23 -7.73
C ILE A 18 1.27 -21.48 -7.77
N ARG A 19 0.36 -21.98 -8.62
CA ARG A 19 -0.99 -21.41 -8.79
C ARG A 19 -1.95 -21.89 -7.69
N THR A 20 -1.76 -21.35 -6.49
CA THR A 20 -2.61 -21.70 -5.33
C THR A 20 -4.07 -21.25 -5.52
N MET A 21 -5.01 -21.97 -4.92
CA MET A 21 -6.43 -21.63 -4.81
C MET A 21 -6.91 -21.91 -3.39
N GLY A 22 -7.74 -21.02 -2.85
CA GLY A 22 -8.31 -21.18 -1.51
C GLY A 22 -8.68 -19.85 -0.87
N ILE A 23 -9.35 -19.94 0.27
CA ILE A 23 -9.57 -18.82 1.18
C ILE A 23 -8.23 -18.51 1.84
N TRP A 24 -7.58 -17.42 1.40
CA TRP A 24 -6.18 -17.13 1.73
C TRP A 24 -6.00 -16.06 2.82
N ASP A 25 -7.09 -15.42 3.24
CA ASP A 25 -7.14 -14.41 4.29
C ASP A 25 -8.37 -14.65 5.20
N ASP A 26 -8.54 -13.84 6.23
CA ASP A 26 -9.61 -13.99 7.23
C ASP A 26 -11.03 -14.09 6.65
N VAL A 27 -11.86 -14.95 7.27
CA VAL A 27 -13.31 -15.00 7.09
C VAL A 27 -13.99 -14.69 8.41
N ARG A 28 -15.01 -13.83 8.37
CA ARG A 28 -15.72 -13.37 9.57
C ARG A 28 -17.22 -13.49 9.36
N LEU A 29 -17.92 -13.93 10.40
CA LEU A 29 -19.36 -13.78 10.52
C LEU A 29 -19.62 -12.58 11.43
N VAL A 30 -20.27 -11.55 10.90
CA VAL A 30 -20.59 -10.33 11.65
C VAL A 30 -22.09 -10.25 11.85
N MET A 31 -22.52 -10.15 13.11
CA MET A 31 -23.91 -9.88 13.48
C MET A 31 -24.03 -8.39 13.79
N THR A 32 -24.93 -7.71 13.08
CA THR A 32 -25.12 -6.26 13.22
C THR A 32 -26.48 -5.93 13.82
N GLY A 33 -26.59 -4.74 14.39
CA GLY A 33 -27.86 -4.17 14.83
C GLY A 33 -28.70 -3.60 13.67
N PRO A 34 -29.73 -2.78 13.98
CA PRO A 34 -30.59 -2.15 12.99
C PRO A 34 -29.88 -1.06 12.16
N VAL A 35 -28.73 -0.55 12.63
CA VAL A 35 -27.82 0.32 11.89
C VAL A 35 -26.42 -0.27 12.00
N ALA A 36 -25.72 -0.37 10.87
CA ALA A 36 -24.42 -1.01 10.79
C ALA A 36 -23.41 -0.16 10.01
N ILE A 37 -22.16 -0.16 10.44
CA ILE A 37 -21.01 0.35 9.70
C ILE A 37 -20.43 -0.80 8.88
N LEU A 38 -20.68 -0.78 7.57
CA LEU A 38 -20.17 -1.80 6.66
C LEU A 38 -18.70 -1.54 6.28
N GLU A 39 -18.36 -0.28 6.05
CA GLU A 39 -17.01 0.15 5.72
C GLU A 39 -16.72 1.49 6.38
N ALA A 40 -15.47 1.68 6.82
CA ALA A 40 -15.00 2.94 7.35
C ALA A 40 -13.58 3.24 6.84
N GLY A 41 -13.32 4.51 6.55
CA GLY A 41 -11.99 5.00 6.19
C GLY A 41 -11.75 6.39 6.75
N VAL A 42 -10.48 6.69 7.04
CA VAL A 42 -10.04 8.01 7.49
C VAL A 42 -8.97 8.51 6.53
N THR A 43 -9.12 9.73 6.07
CA THR A 43 -8.07 10.49 5.37
C THR A 43 -7.84 11.76 6.15
N ALA A 44 -6.63 11.97 6.65
CA ALA A 44 -6.30 13.14 7.43
C ALA A 44 -5.00 13.78 6.97
N VAL A 45 -5.03 15.10 6.82
CA VAL A 45 -3.91 15.89 6.31
C VAL A 45 -3.71 17.11 7.19
N PRO A 46 -2.52 17.29 7.79
CA PRO A 46 -2.16 18.53 8.46
C PRO A 46 -2.34 19.73 7.53
N ILE A 47 -2.93 20.80 8.05
CA ILE A 47 -3.13 22.04 7.30
C ILE A 47 -1.80 22.75 7.22
N ALA A 48 -1.24 22.82 6.02
CA ALA A 48 0.05 23.42 5.80
C ALA A 48 -0.08 24.78 5.11
N GLY A 49 0.70 25.75 5.57
CA GLY A 49 0.85 27.03 4.88
C GLY A 49 1.67 26.87 3.61
N VAL A 50 1.45 27.75 2.63
CA VAL A 50 2.29 27.84 1.43
C VAL A 50 3.36 28.91 1.66
N GLU A 51 4.62 28.57 1.41
CA GLU A 51 5.72 29.52 1.39
C GLU A 51 5.91 30.07 -0.04
N ALA A 52 6.09 31.39 -0.14
CA ALA A 52 6.50 32.02 -1.39
C ALA A 52 7.90 31.52 -1.76
N SER A 53 8.02 30.84 -2.89
CA SER A 53 9.28 30.37 -3.46
C SER A 53 9.62 31.21 -4.68
N ALA A 54 10.91 31.50 -4.89
CA ALA A 54 11.41 32.25 -6.06
C ALA A 54 11.32 31.47 -7.40
N GLY A 55 10.44 30.48 -7.49
CA GLY A 55 10.17 29.68 -8.69
C GLY A 55 8.74 29.11 -8.69
N ASP A 56 8.30 28.58 -9.82
CA ASP A 56 6.90 28.21 -10.14
C ASP A 56 6.27 27.07 -9.31
N ILE A 57 6.92 26.60 -8.23
CA ILE A 57 6.49 25.44 -7.48
C ILE A 57 6.23 25.83 -6.02
N PRO A 58 4.96 25.80 -5.57
CA PRO A 58 4.60 26.08 -4.19
C PRO A 58 5.34 25.13 -3.24
N ARG A 59 6.17 25.70 -2.36
CA ARG A 59 6.75 24.94 -1.25
C ARG A 59 5.80 25.04 -0.07
N ILE A 60 5.64 23.92 0.62
CA ILE A 60 4.81 23.85 1.80
C ILE A 60 5.69 24.18 3.00
N LYS A 61 5.20 25.05 3.88
CA LYS A 61 5.88 25.39 5.14
C LYS A 61 6.11 24.14 5.97
N ALA A 62 7.27 24.04 6.59
CA ALA A 62 7.57 22.98 7.55
C ALA A 62 6.45 22.86 8.59
N LEU A 63 5.93 21.65 8.75
CA LEU A 63 4.92 21.32 9.74
C LEU A 63 5.60 20.85 11.02
N ALA A 64 4.99 21.18 12.15
CA ALA A 64 5.43 20.74 13.47
C ALA A 64 4.27 20.04 14.20
N ASP A 65 4.58 19.38 15.32
CA ASP A 65 3.56 19.00 16.28
C ASP A 65 2.73 20.22 16.70
N ASP A 66 1.50 19.97 17.12
CA ASP A 66 0.45 20.95 17.41
C ASP A 66 -0.09 21.72 16.20
N SER A 67 0.31 21.32 14.98
CA SER A 67 -0.33 21.83 13.76
C SER A 67 -1.80 21.40 13.68
N PRO A 68 -2.71 22.23 13.16
CA PRO A 68 -4.08 21.81 12.89
C PRO A 68 -4.13 20.84 11.71
N ALA A 69 -5.18 20.01 11.63
CA ALA A 69 -5.38 19.07 10.54
C ALA A 69 -6.84 19.05 10.06
N ASN A 70 -7.04 18.75 8.77
CA ASN A 70 -8.35 18.36 8.26
C ASN A 70 -8.45 16.84 8.33
N CYS A 71 -9.55 16.35 8.89
CA CYS A 71 -9.86 14.94 8.98
C CYS A 71 -11.18 14.68 8.25
N THR A 72 -11.16 13.72 7.33
CA THR A 72 -12.33 13.27 6.59
C THR A 72 -12.57 11.80 6.88
N ILE A 73 -13.79 11.50 7.29
CA ILE A 73 -14.27 10.16 7.63
C ILE A 73 -15.24 9.74 6.54
N HIS A 74 -14.99 8.56 6.00
CA HIS A 74 -15.79 7.95 4.96
C HIS A 74 -16.48 6.74 5.56
N LEU A 75 -17.80 6.70 5.50
CA LEU A 75 -18.61 5.61 6.04
C LEU A 75 -19.50 5.06 4.93
N THR A 76 -19.57 3.74 4.87
CA THR A 76 -20.69 3.05 4.22
C THR A 76 -21.52 2.42 5.33
N LEU A 77 -22.76 2.88 5.43
CA LEU A 77 -23.71 2.49 6.45
C LEU A 77 -24.82 1.65 5.83
N ASP A 78 -25.44 0.79 6.62
CA ASP A 78 -26.68 0.11 6.26
C ASP A 78 -27.67 0.26 7.41
N SER A 79 -28.92 0.56 7.08
CA SER A 79 -29.98 0.74 8.08
C SER A 79 -31.20 -0.07 7.68
N SER A 80 -31.77 -0.83 8.61
CA SER A 80 -32.96 -1.65 8.36
C SER A 80 -34.22 -0.81 8.05
N GLN A 81 -34.23 0.44 8.50
CA GLN A 81 -35.30 1.41 8.29
C GLN A 81 -34.75 2.83 8.24
N ALA A 82 -35.54 3.80 7.76
CA ALA A 82 -35.14 5.20 7.83
C ALA A 82 -35.06 5.64 9.30
N THR A 83 -33.96 6.30 9.68
CA THR A 83 -33.72 6.71 11.07
C THR A 83 -32.78 7.92 11.16
N SER A 84 -32.68 8.49 12.35
CA SER A 84 -31.66 9.47 12.73
C SER A 84 -30.68 8.85 13.72
N THR A 85 -29.39 9.14 13.59
CA THR A 85 -28.33 8.65 14.46
C THR A 85 -27.24 9.69 14.61
N ASP A 86 -26.56 9.69 15.75
CA ASP A 86 -25.39 10.51 15.97
C ASP A 86 -24.13 9.68 15.72
N ALA A 87 -23.22 10.20 14.91
CA ALA A 87 -21.88 9.67 14.75
C ALA A 87 -20.91 10.46 15.63
N VAL A 88 -20.46 9.85 16.71
CA VAL A 88 -19.47 10.41 17.64
C VAL A 88 -18.08 9.90 17.26
N VAL A 89 -17.19 10.84 16.95
CA VAL A 89 -15.82 10.56 16.54
C VAL A 89 -14.88 10.93 17.68
N THR A 90 -14.09 9.96 18.13
CA THR A 90 -13.09 10.15 19.18
C THR A 90 -11.71 9.78 18.64
N LEU A 91 -10.71 10.62 18.90
CA LEU A 91 -9.32 10.36 18.53
C LEU A 91 -8.48 10.27 19.81
N THR A 92 -7.84 9.12 20.02
CA THR A 92 -6.98 8.87 21.19
C THR A 92 -5.57 8.51 20.75
N PRO A 93 -4.52 8.96 21.45
CA PRO A 93 -3.16 8.49 21.20
C PRO A 93 -3.07 6.96 21.30
N ALA A 94 -2.46 6.31 20.29
CA ALA A 94 -2.34 4.85 20.23
C ALA A 94 -0.97 4.35 20.71
N ASN A 95 0.10 5.11 20.47
CA ASN A 95 1.49 4.72 20.77
C ASN A 95 2.33 5.84 21.40
N PHE A 96 1.71 6.92 21.86
CA PHE A 96 2.39 8.01 22.55
C PHE A 96 1.53 8.54 23.70
N ASN A 97 2.16 9.26 24.63
CA ASN A 97 1.45 9.86 25.76
C ASN A 97 0.80 11.19 25.35
N GLY A 98 -0.49 11.32 25.64
CA GLY A 98 -1.27 12.53 25.44
C GLY A 98 -2.74 12.32 25.81
N ASP A 99 -3.48 13.40 25.98
CA ASP A 99 -4.92 13.34 26.21
C ASP A 99 -5.67 13.04 24.89
N PRO A 100 -6.85 12.41 24.95
CA PRO A 100 -7.77 12.35 23.82
C PRO A 100 -8.06 13.74 23.25
N LEU A 101 -8.17 13.85 21.92
CA LEU A 101 -8.68 15.07 21.31
C LEU A 101 -10.17 15.25 21.63
N PRO A 102 -10.70 16.48 21.61
CA PRO A 102 -12.13 16.72 21.76
C PRO A 102 -12.94 15.87 20.78
N HIS A 103 -13.96 15.18 21.28
CA HIS A 103 -14.84 14.38 20.43
C HIS A 103 -15.68 15.30 19.53
N ILE A 104 -16.09 14.75 18.39
CA ILE A 104 -16.85 15.48 17.37
C ILE A 104 -18.10 14.68 17.06
N THR A 105 -19.26 15.35 17.12
CA THR A 105 -20.55 14.70 16.87
C THR A 105 -21.13 15.20 15.56
N PHE A 106 -21.63 14.27 14.74
CA PHE A 106 -22.37 14.55 13.52
C PHE A 106 -23.76 13.94 13.61
N ASN A 107 -24.80 14.74 13.41
CA ASN A 107 -26.16 14.21 13.29
C ASN A 107 -26.38 13.71 11.86
N LEU A 108 -26.79 12.45 11.73
CA LEU A 108 -27.01 11.79 10.44
C LEU A 108 -28.47 11.39 10.30
N THR A 109 -29.04 11.68 9.12
CA THR A 109 -30.30 11.08 8.68
C THR A 109 -30.00 9.99 7.66
N LEU A 110 -30.46 8.78 7.94
CA LEU A 110 -30.22 7.59 7.14
C LEU A 110 -31.53 7.11 6.50
N PRO A 111 -31.55 6.82 5.18
CA PRO A 111 -32.63 6.06 4.57
C PRO A 111 -32.54 4.57 5.00
N ALA A 112 -33.58 3.79 4.70
CA ALA A 112 -33.46 2.34 4.73
C ALA A 112 -32.50 1.85 3.62
N GLY A 113 -31.68 0.85 3.92
CA GLY A 113 -30.66 0.27 3.06
C GLY A 113 -29.30 0.97 3.12
N ARG A 114 -28.44 0.58 2.17
CA ARG A 114 -27.03 1.02 2.10
C ARG A 114 -26.92 2.49 1.71
N VAL A 115 -26.06 3.23 2.41
CA VAL A 115 -25.79 4.63 2.10
C VAL A 115 -24.35 5.03 2.43
N ASP A 116 -23.73 5.81 1.56
CA ASP A 116 -22.42 6.40 1.81
C ASP A 116 -22.54 7.79 2.48
N ARG A 117 -21.62 8.08 3.40
CA ARG A 117 -21.50 9.36 4.11
C ARG A 117 -20.04 9.80 4.17
N THR A 118 -19.83 11.10 4.02
CA THR A 118 -18.53 11.75 4.20
C THR A 118 -18.68 12.84 5.25
N LEU A 119 -17.91 12.71 6.33
CA LEU A 119 -17.93 13.62 7.47
C LEU A 119 -16.57 14.31 7.53
N SER A 120 -16.56 15.64 7.56
CA SER A 120 -15.32 16.42 7.57
C SER A 120 -15.27 17.26 8.83
N CYS A 121 -14.12 17.25 9.49
CA CYS A 121 -13.85 18.09 10.65
C CYS A 121 -12.43 18.65 10.64
N ARG A 122 -12.24 19.71 11.42
CA ARG A 122 -10.93 20.31 11.68
C ARG A 122 -10.48 19.92 13.09
N LEU A 123 -9.28 19.39 13.18
CA LEU A 123 -8.60 19.08 14.43
C LEU A 123 -7.67 20.27 14.78
N PRO A 124 -7.71 20.79 16.02
CA PRO A 124 -7.01 22.02 16.37
C PRO A 124 -5.50 21.84 16.55
N SER A 125 -5.07 20.71 17.12
CA SER A 125 -3.68 20.34 17.33
C SER A 125 -3.56 18.82 17.16
N ILE A 126 -2.55 18.38 16.41
CA ILE A 126 -2.19 16.97 16.27
C ILE A 126 -0.68 16.78 16.48
N LYS A 127 -0.27 15.57 16.88
CA LYS A 127 1.12 15.13 16.72
C LYS A 127 1.30 14.49 15.36
N LEU A 128 2.39 14.83 14.69
CA LEU A 128 2.68 14.34 13.35
C LEU A 128 3.19 12.90 13.39
N TRP A 129 2.79 12.12 12.40
CA TRP A 129 3.46 10.86 12.08
C TRP A 129 4.73 11.17 11.29
N GLN A 130 5.86 10.62 11.74
CA GLN A 130 7.18 10.76 11.13
C GLN A 130 7.78 9.37 10.82
N PRO A 131 8.69 9.26 9.85
CA PRO A 131 9.46 8.05 9.63
C PRO A 131 10.48 7.89 10.76
N TRP A 132 10.91 6.65 10.99
CA TRP A 132 11.72 6.28 12.15
C TRP A 132 13.07 7.00 12.23
N ASP A 133 13.61 7.44 11.09
CA ASP A 133 14.90 8.10 10.98
C ASP A 133 14.82 9.61 11.13
N ARG A 134 13.62 10.17 11.37
CA ARG A 134 13.40 11.63 11.50
C ARG A 134 12.54 12.03 12.69
N GLY A 135 11.84 11.11 13.32
CA GLY A 135 11.03 11.39 14.50
C GLY A 135 10.17 10.21 14.91
N GLU A 136 9.11 10.49 15.64
CA GLU A 136 8.23 9.47 16.18
C GLU A 136 7.08 9.16 15.20
N PRO A 137 6.79 7.88 14.92
CA PRO A 137 5.63 7.47 14.13
C PRO A 137 4.34 7.56 14.97
N ASN A 138 3.95 8.76 15.38
CA ASN A 138 2.77 8.96 16.24
C ASN A 138 1.48 8.49 15.53
N LEU A 139 0.74 7.60 16.18
CA LEU A 139 -0.51 7.03 15.70
C LEU A 139 -1.64 7.33 16.66
N TYR A 140 -2.84 7.49 16.10
CA TYR A 140 -4.09 7.69 16.80
C TYR A 140 -5.06 6.55 16.51
N ASN A 141 -5.82 6.14 17.51
CA ASN A 141 -7.03 5.34 17.33
C ASN A 141 -8.21 6.31 17.10
N VAL A 142 -8.80 6.22 15.92
CA VAL A 142 -10.01 6.94 15.51
C VAL A 142 -11.20 6.01 15.68
N THR A 143 -12.00 6.24 16.72
CA THR A 143 -13.22 5.49 16.99
C THR A 143 -14.41 6.27 16.47
N ILE A 144 -15.23 5.63 15.62
CA ILE A 144 -16.51 6.15 15.15
C ILE A 144 -17.60 5.30 15.80
N SER A 145 -18.38 5.92 16.66
CA SER A 145 -19.51 5.28 17.35
C SER A 145 -20.82 5.86 16.83
N LEU A 146 -21.74 5.01 16.40
CA LEU A 146 -23.11 5.38 16.08
C LEU A 146 -23.99 5.19 17.31
N THR A 147 -24.78 6.19 17.65
CA THR A 147 -25.75 6.14 18.74
C THR A 147 -27.14 6.55 18.26
N CYS A 148 -28.17 6.00 18.88
CA CYS A 148 -29.52 6.52 18.77
C CYS A 148 -29.60 7.95 19.33
N PRO A 149 -30.64 8.73 18.96
CA PRO A 149 -30.86 10.06 19.53
C PRO A 149 -31.06 10.06 21.07
N ASP A 150 -31.46 8.93 21.65
CA ASP A 150 -31.59 8.71 23.10
C ASP A 150 -30.27 8.28 23.77
N GLY A 151 -29.18 8.16 23.00
CA GLY A 151 -27.83 7.85 23.48
C GLY A 151 -27.47 6.37 23.50
N HIS A 152 -28.38 5.45 23.13
CA HIS A 152 -28.04 4.02 23.08
C HIS A 152 -27.05 3.70 21.94
N PRO A 153 -26.03 2.84 22.15
CA PRO A 153 -25.07 2.48 21.12
C PRO A 153 -25.71 1.58 20.05
N LEU A 154 -25.40 1.86 18.78
CA LEU A 154 -25.86 1.09 17.62
C LEU A 154 -24.75 0.24 17.01
N ASP A 155 -23.62 0.86 16.71
CA ASP A 155 -22.44 0.20 16.16
C ASP A 155 -21.19 1.06 16.38
N ALA A 156 -20.00 0.46 16.33
CA ALA A 156 -18.76 1.20 16.42
C ALA A 156 -17.61 0.51 15.67
N VAL A 157 -16.72 1.33 15.11
CA VAL A 157 -15.49 0.86 14.47
C VAL A 157 -14.31 1.70 14.92
N THR A 158 -13.16 1.06 15.09
CA THR A 158 -11.88 1.74 15.37
C THR A 158 -10.91 1.51 14.23
N LEU A 159 -10.38 2.61 13.71
CA LEU A 159 -9.31 2.64 12.72
C LEU A 159 -8.08 3.27 13.37
N ARG A 160 -6.90 2.90 12.90
CA ARG A 160 -5.65 3.52 13.34
C ARG A 160 -5.07 4.35 12.22
N THR A 161 -4.62 5.56 12.50
CA THR A 161 -4.02 6.44 11.49
C THR A 161 -3.00 7.39 12.09
N GLY A 162 -2.23 8.05 11.24
CA GLY A 162 -1.25 9.06 11.62
C GLY A 162 -1.41 10.30 10.76
N PHE A 163 -1.06 11.47 11.29
CA PHE A 163 -1.23 12.75 10.60
C PHE A 163 0.06 13.17 9.93
N ARG A 164 0.04 13.27 8.61
CA ARG A 164 1.22 13.70 7.86
C ARG A 164 0.85 14.30 6.52
N HIS A 165 1.74 15.10 5.97
CA HIS A 165 1.60 15.69 4.65
C HIS A 165 2.67 15.14 3.71
N VAL A 166 2.27 14.65 2.53
CA VAL A 166 3.19 14.21 1.48
C VAL A 166 3.07 15.13 0.27
N SER A 167 4.20 15.59 -0.25
CA SER A 167 4.26 16.16 -1.60
C SER A 167 5.39 15.54 -2.39
N PHE A 168 5.22 15.52 -3.71
CA PHE A 168 6.14 14.89 -4.64
C PHE A 168 6.28 15.79 -5.86
N ASN A 169 7.51 16.17 -6.17
CA ASN A 169 7.79 16.99 -7.34
C ASN A 169 9.15 16.63 -7.94
N GLN A 170 9.18 16.42 -9.25
CA GLN A 170 10.37 16.04 -10.00
C GLN A 170 11.26 14.98 -9.30
N TRP A 171 10.64 13.94 -8.74
CA TRP A 171 11.29 12.84 -8.02
C TRP A 171 11.95 13.19 -6.68
N GLN A 172 11.65 14.37 -6.15
CA GLN A 172 11.89 14.71 -4.75
C GLN A 172 10.61 14.52 -3.94
N PHE A 173 10.67 13.63 -2.97
CA PHE A 173 9.63 13.50 -1.96
C PHE A 173 9.86 14.52 -0.85
N ASN A 174 8.76 15.10 -0.38
CA ASN A 174 8.75 15.92 0.81
C ASN A 174 7.71 15.38 1.77
N LEU A 175 8.10 15.25 3.02
CA LEU A 175 7.27 14.79 4.10
C LEU A 175 7.23 15.86 5.19
N ASN A 176 6.02 16.27 5.56
CA ASN A 176 5.78 17.31 6.57
C ASN A 176 6.51 18.63 6.28
N GLY A 177 6.66 18.98 4.99
CA GLY A 177 7.34 20.19 4.54
C GLY A 177 8.88 20.09 4.42
N HIS A 178 9.44 18.89 4.60
CA HIS A 178 10.88 18.65 4.51
C HIS A 178 11.23 17.63 3.41
N PRO A 179 12.30 17.85 2.64
CA PRO A 179 12.80 16.84 1.71
C PRO A 179 13.14 15.53 2.42
N GLU A 180 12.75 14.42 1.81
CA GLU A 180 12.94 13.08 2.36
C GLU A 180 13.90 12.28 1.47
N PHE A 181 15.01 11.81 2.05
CA PHE A 181 15.95 10.96 1.34
C PHE A 181 15.52 9.50 1.48
N MET A 182 15.04 8.93 0.37
CA MET A 182 14.52 7.56 0.36
C MET A 182 15.66 6.54 0.24
N ARG A 183 15.66 5.57 1.16
CA ARG A 183 16.57 4.43 1.18
C ARG A 183 15.71 3.19 1.36
N GLY A 184 15.68 2.32 0.37
CA GLY A 184 14.64 1.30 0.37
C GLY A 184 14.96 0.01 -0.33
N LEU A 185 14.00 -0.89 -0.21
CA LEU A 185 14.01 -2.22 -0.79
C LEU A 185 12.71 -2.45 -1.56
N ASN A 186 12.78 -3.29 -2.58
CA ASN A 186 11.61 -3.80 -3.26
C ASN A 186 11.06 -5.00 -2.49
N TRP A 187 9.80 -4.91 -2.08
CA TRP A 187 9.10 -5.96 -1.35
C TRP A 187 8.28 -6.81 -2.31
N VAL A 188 8.52 -8.11 -2.24
CA VAL A 188 7.75 -9.16 -2.93
C VAL A 188 7.06 -10.04 -1.88
N PRO A 189 6.02 -10.81 -2.24
CA PRO A 189 5.33 -11.68 -1.28
C PRO A 189 6.32 -12.58 -0.52
N ALA A 190 6.23 -12.56 0.80
CA ALA A 190 7.19 -13.24 1.67
C ALA A 190 7.09 -14.78 1.67
N ASP A 191 6.06 -15.33 1.02
CA ASP A 191 5.84 -16.78 0.85
C ASP A 191 5.06 -17.03 -0.46
N CYS A 192 5.27 -18.19 -1.09
CA CYS A 192 4.47 -18.65 -2.22
C CYS A 192 3.03 -19.05 -1.79
N PHE A 193 2.83 -19.33 -0.50
CA PHE A 193 1.55 -19.64 0.13
C PHE A 193 1.16 -18.50 1.09
N PRO A 194 0.54 -17.42 0.58
CA PRO A 194 0.32 -16.21 1.36
C PRO A 194 -0.59 -16.41 2.58
N GLY A 195 -1.44 -17.45 2.56
CA GLY A 195 -2.26 -17.84 3.70
C GLY A 195 -1.48 -18.23 4.96
N ARG A 196 -0.20 -18.63 4.83
CA ARG A 196 0.64 -19.02 5.97
C ARG A 196 1.18 -17.85 6.78
N LEU A 197 1.32 -16.68 6.15
CA LEU A 197 1.92 -15.51 6.78
C LEU A 197 1.05 -14.98 7.91
N ARG A 198 1.64 -14.86 9.10
CA ARG A 198 1.05 -14.29 10.31
C ARG A 198 1.62 -12.90 10.58
N SER A 199 0.98 -12.14 11.47
CA SER A 199 1.45 -10.80 11.84
C SER A 199 2.90 -10.79 12.36
N ALA A 200 3.29 -11.81 13.14
CA ALA A 200 4.66 -11.95 13.64
C ALA A 200 5.71 -12.16 12.53
N ASP A 201 5.33 -12.78 11.41
CA ASP A 201 6.23 -12.95 10.26
C ASP A 201 6.53 -11.60 9.60
N TYR A 202 5.51 -10.76 9.44
CA TYR A 202 5.66 -9.39 8.95
C TYR A 202 6.47 -8.55 9.92
N GLU A 203 6.12 -8.54 11.20
CA GLU A 203 6.81 -7.77 12.23
C GLU A 203 8.32 -8.05 12.23
N ARG A 204 8.70 -9.34 12.26
CA ARG A 204 10.11 -9.74 12.23
C ARG A 204 10.84 -9.21 11.00
N ARG A 205 10.22 -9.27 9.83
CA ARG A 205 10.83 -8.83 8.56
C ARG A 205 10.92 -7.31 8.47
N LEU A 206 9.88 -6.60 8.88
CA LEU A 206 9.86 -5.15 8.87
C LEU A 206 10.87 -4.57 9.86
N ARG A 207 11.08 -5.21 11.02
CA ARG A 207 12.19 -4.85 11.93
C ARG A 207 13.54 -5.00 11.25
N LEU A 208 13.79 -6.11 10.54
CA LEU A 208 15.05 -6.28 9.78
C LEU A 208 15.25 -5.19 8.72
N VAL A 209 14.18 -4.78 8.02
CA VAL A 209 14.24 -3.68 7.04
C VAL A 209 14.61 -2.36 7.73
N ARG A 210 13.96 -2.04 8.85
CA ARG A 210 14.28 -0.84 9.63
C ARG A 210 15.73 -0.88 10.13
N ASP A 211 16.14 -2.00 10.73
CA ASP A 211 17.47 -2.18 11.33
C ASP A 211 18.58 -2.17 10.26
N SER A 212 18.27 -2.45 9.00
CA SER A 212 19.22 -2.28 7.88
C SER A 212 19.41 -0.82 7.47
N GLY A 213 18.71 0.13 8.11
CA GLY A 213 18.76 1.55 7.79
C GLY A 213 17.87 1.98 6.62
N ALA A 214 16.96 1.11 6.16
CA ALA A 214 15.98 1.47 5.14
C ALA A 214 14.77 2.19 5.75
N ASN A 215 14.24 3.18 5.05
CA ASN A 215 13.03 3.91 5.41
C ASN A 215 11.89 3.74 4.39
N LEU A 216 12.13 3.09 3.25
CA LEU A 216 11.13 2.87 2.19
C LEU A 216 11.01 1.39 1.80
N LEU A 217 9.78 0.92 1.66
CA LEU A 217 9.45 -0.34 0.99
C LEU A 217 8.58 -0.08 -0.24
N ARG A 218 9.04 -0.52 -1.41
CA ARG A 218 8.24 -0.53 -2.64
C ARG A 218 7.53 -1.87 -2.77
N ILE A 219 6.21 -1.89 -2.61
CA ILE A 219 5.38 -3.08 -2.81
C ILE A 219 5.20 -3.30 -4.30
N TRP A 220 5.90 -4.30 -4.83
CA TRP A 220 5.97 -4.58 -6.27
C TRP A 220 4.64 -5.07 -6.86
N GLY A 221 4.30 -4.57 -8.05
CA GLY A 221 2.96 -4.68 -8.66
C GLY A 221 2.51 -6.10 -9.02
N GLY A 222 3.41 -7.04 -9.29
CA GLY A 222 3.02 -8.42 -9.58
C GLY A 222 2.87 -9.29 -8.33
N GLY A 223 3.07 -8.71 -7.14
CA GLY A 223 2.92 -9.37 -5.85
C GLY A 223 1.50 -9.30 -5.31
N LEU A 224 1.39 -9.37 -3.98
CA LEU A 224 0.15 -9.18 -3.24
C LEU A 224 -0.10 -7.68 -3.04
N ARG A 225 -1.35 -7.33 -2.77
CA ARG A 225 -1.62 -6.22 -1.85
C ARG A 225 -1.60 -6.84 -0.48
N GLU A 226 -0.58 -6.45 0.27
CA GLU A 226 -0.15 -7.20 1.44
C GLU A 226 -1.25 -7.28 2.50
N LYS A 227 -1.11 -8.23 3.43
CA LYS A 227 -2.05 -8.34 4.53
C LYS A 227 -2.01 -7.07 5.37
N ARG A 228 -3.12 -6.78 6.08
CA ARG A 228 -3.23 -5.64 6.99
C ARG A 228 -2.02 -5.52 7.94
N ALA A 229 -1.53 -6.65 8.46
CA ALA A 229 -0.37 -6.72 9.34
C ALA A 229 0.92 -6.09 8.75
N PHE A 230 1.10 -6.11 7.43
CA PHE A 230 2.21 -5.43 6.77
C PHE A 230 2.11 -3.91 6.95
N TYR A 231 0.98 -3.33 6.56
CA TYR A 231 0.79 -1.87 6.62
C TYR A 231 0.72 -1.36 8.06
N ASP A 232 0.07 -2.10 8.95
CA ASP A 232 0.06 -1.84 10.39
C ASP A 232 1.49 -1.82 10.96
N GLY A 233 2.32 -2.80 10.58
CA GLY A 233 3.73 -2.84 10.99
C GLY A 233 4.55 -1.69 10.41
N CYS A 234 4.32 -1.30 9.15
CA CYS A 234 4.99 -0.15 8.54
C CYS A 234 4.61 1.16 9.22
N ASP A 235 3.33 1.34 9.57
CA ASP A 235 2.84 2.51 10.29
C ASP A 235 3.51 2.63 11.67
N GLU A 236 3.56 1.53 12.43
CA GLU A 236 4.15 1.48 13.77
C GLU A 236 5.68 1.66 13.75
N LEU A 237 6.36 1.10 12.75
CA LEU A 237 7.81 1.15 12.63
C LEU A 237 8.31 2.40 11.90
N GLY A 238 7.43 3.30 11.45
CA GLY A 238 7.83 4.49 10.71
C GLY A 238 8.46 4.18 9.34
N LEU A 239 8.03 3.11 8.68
CA LEU A 239 8.48 2.72 7.35
C LEU A 239 7.54 3.27 6.28
N LEU A 240 8.09 3.99 5.30
CA LEU A 240 7.36 4.53 4.18
C LEU A 240 7.03 3.42 3.18
N VAL A 241 5.87 3.51 2.55
CA VAL A 241 5.41 2.53 1.57
C VAL A 241 5.13 3.21 0.22
N TRP A 242 5.76 2.70 -0.83
CA TRP A 242 5.36 2.94 -2.21
C TRP A 242 4.47 1.76 -2.62
N GLN A 243 3.19 2.02 -2.91
CA GLN A 243 2.22 0.99 -3.23
C GLN A 243 1.96 0.91 -4.74
N GLU A 244 2.28 -0.23 -5.35
CA GLU A 244 1.89 -0.52 -6.74
C GLU A 244 0.54 -1.24 -6.84
N PHE A 245 -0.21 -0.93 -7.89
CA PHE A 245 -1.40 -1.67 -8.32
C PHE A 245 -1.04 -3.03 -9.00
N PRO A 246 -2.01 -3.97 -9.21
CA PRO A 246 -1.79 -5.36 -9.65
C PRO A 246 -1.21 -5.61 -11.05
N PHE A 247 -0.32 -4.75 -11.53
CA PHE A 247 0.08 -4.74 -12.92
C PHE A 247 1.61 -4.76 -13.00
N ALA A 248 2.18 -5.85 -13.52
CA ALA A 248 3.61 -5.95 -13.78
C ALA A 248 3.96 -6.54 -15.15
N CYS A 249 5.09 -6.09 -15.69
CA CYS A 249 5.90 -6.68 -16.77
C CYS A 249 5.16 -7.03 -18.06
N MET A 250 4.19 -6.20 -18.44
CA MET A 250 3.53 -6.30 -19.74
C MET A 250 4.30 -5.48 -20.79
N PHE A 251 5.55 -5.87 -21.06
CA PHE A 251 6.47 -5.12 -21.91
C PHE A 251 6.02 -5.05 -23.37
N LEU A 252 5.63 -6.18 -23.94
CA LEU A 252 5.28 -6.33 -25.36
C LEU A 252 3.78 -6.24 -25.63
N GLY A 253 2.94 -6.24 -24.60
CA GLY A 253 1.48 -6.24 -24.71
C GLY A 253 0.81 -4.98 -24.16
N ALA A 254 -0.49 -5.11 -23.95
CA ALA A 254 -1.32 -4.20 -23.18
C ALA A 254 -2.27 -5.04 -22.33
N PHE A 255 -2.66 -4.52 -21.17
CA PHE A 255 -3.78 -5.07 -20.43
C PHE A 255 -5.07 -4.87 -21.23
N PRO A 256 -6.11 -5.70 -21.03
CA PRO A 256 -7.40 -5.50 -21.68
C PRO A 256 -7.94 -4.08 -21.41
N THR A 257 -8.74 -3.57 -22.34
CA THR A 257 -9.27 -2.20 -22.26
C THR A 257 -10.77 -2.12 -22.52
N ASP A 258 -11.45 -3.26 -22.62
CA ASP A 258 -12.89 -3.30 -22.72
C ASP A 258 -13.55 -2.80 -21.42
N SER A 259 -14.79 -2.32 -21.54
CA SER A 259 -15.51 -1.70 -20.43
C SER A 259 -15.73 -2.64 -19.25
N ALA A 260 -15.94 -3.94 -19.51
CA ALA A 260 -16.13 -4.93 -18.45
C ALA A 260 -14.84 -5.10 -17.63
N TYR A 261 -13.70 -5.24 -18.30
CA TYR A 261 -12.40 -5.29 -17.62
C TYR A 261 -12.08 -4.01 -16.86
N LEU A 262 -12.27 -2.84 -17.47
CA LEU A 262 -11.99 -1.56 -16.80
C LEU A 262 -12.91 -1.30 -15.59
N SER A 263 -14.16 -1.77 -15.65
CA SER A 263 -15.08 -1.72 -14.51
C SER A 263 -14.63 -2.65 -13.38
N HIS A 264 -14.14 -3.84 -13.72
CA HIS A 264 -13.55 -4.75 -12.74
C HIS A 264 -12.29 -4.15 -12.09
N VAL A 265 -11.41 -3.53 -12.88
CA VAL A 265 -10.24 -2.81 -12.36
C VAL A 265 -10.63 -1.66 -11.45
N ASP A 266 -11.63 -0.85 -11.83
CA ASP A 266 -12.15 0.25 -11.00
C ASP A 266 -12.63 -0.30 -9.65
N ALA A 267 -13.43 -1.36 -9.63
CA ALA A 267 -13.92 -1.99 -8.40
C ALA A 267 -12.79 -2.54 -7.51
N GLU A 268 -11.88 -3.36 -8.07
CA GLU A 268 -10.76 -3.97 -7.34
C GLU A 268 -9.81 -2.91 -6.77
N CYS A 269 -9.42 -1.93 -7.59
CA CYS A 269 -8.48 -0.90 -7.17
C CYS A 269 -9.11 0.09 -6.21
N SER A 270 -10.42 0.35 -6.32
CA SER A 270 -11.16 1.14 -5.32
C SER A 270 -11.17 0.43 -3.98
N ALA A 271 -11.42 -0.88 -3.95
CA ALA A 271 -11.36 -1.67 -2.72
C ALA A 271 -9.97 -1.64 -2.07
N ILE A 272 -8.89 -1.75 -2.88
CA ILE A 272 -7.50 -1.62 -2.41
C ILE A 272 -7.28 -0.25 -1.76
N VAL A 273 -7.60 0.85 -2.46
CA VAL A 273 -7.38 2.21 -1.94
C VAL A 273 -8.23 2.45 -0.69
N CYS A 274 -9.51 2.11 -0.70
CA CYS A 274 -10.39 2.30 0.45
C CYS A 274 -9.91 1.52 1.69
N ARG A 275 -9.41 0.30 1.49
CA ARG A 275 -8.92 -0.57 2.58
C ARG A 275 -7.61 -0.06 3.18
N THR A 276 -6.77 0.66 2.43
CA THR A 276 -5.42 1.00 2.92
C THR A 276 -5.10 2.50 3.01
N ARG A 277 -5.92 3.41 2.46
CA ARG A 277 -5.69 4.87 2.46
C ARG A 277 -5.50 5.50 3.84
N HIS A 278 -5.97 4.84 4.90
CA HIS A 278 -5.81 5.32 6.28
C HIS A 278 -4.42 5.05 6.86
N HIS A 279 -3.61 4.20 6.22
CA HIS A 279 -2.25 3.92 6.64
C HIS A 279 -1.31 5.10 6.33
N PRO A 280 -0.79 5.80 7.35
CA PRO A 280 0.16 6.89 7.15
C PRO A 280 1.49 6.40 6.56
N SER A 281 1.81 5.12 6.50
CA SER A 281 3.02 4.64 5.82
C SER A 281 3.00 4.87 4.30
N ILE A 282 1.86 4.64 3.62
CA ILE A 282 1.73 4.71 2.16
C ILE A 282 1.99 6.14 1.67
N ILE A 283 3.11 6.45 1.02
CA ILE A 283 3.45 7.80 0.51
C ILE A 283 3.10 8.00 -0.97
N LEU A 284 2.95 6.92 -1.72
CA LEU A 284 2.88 6.98 -3.17
C LEU A 284 2.02 5.83 -3.69
N TRP A 285 1.14 6.17 -4.62
CA TRP A 285 0.46 5.19 -5.47
C TRP A 285 1.17 5.10 -6.81
N CYS A 286 1.37 3.89 -7.31
CA CYS A 286 1.95 3.63 -8.62
C CYS A 286 1.04 2.69 -9.42
N GLY A 287 0.83 3.00 -10.70
CA GLY A 287 0.02 2.17 -11.59
C GLY A 287 0.58 0.76 -11.81
N GLY A 288 1.88 0.55 -11.61
CA GLY A 288 2.51 -0.78 -11.55
C GLY A 288 3.88 -0.85 -12.23
N ASN A 289 4.41 -2.06 -12.34
CA ASN A 289 5.78 -2.36 -12.73
C ASN A 289 5.94 -2.55 -14.24
N GLU A 290 6.87 -1.82 -14.85
CA GLU A 290 7.50 -2.12 -16.13
C GLU A 290 6.53 -2.44 -17.28
N PHE A 291 5.63 -1.51 -17.59
CA PHE A 291 4.78 -1.60 -18.78
C PHE A 291 4.65 -0.28 -19.51
N SER A 292 4.28 -0.35 -20.79
CA SER A 292 4.17 0.85 -21.63
C SER A 292 3.03 1.76 -21.16
N ARG A 293 3.38 2.98 -20.71
CA ARG A 293 2.40 4.03 -20.37
C ARG A 293 1.46 4.36 -21.52
N ARG A 294 1.99 4.37 -22.75
CA ARG A 294 1.20 4.72 -23.96
C ARG A 294 0.17 3.64 -24.26
N ARG A 295 0.57 2.37 -24.24
CA ARG A 295 -0.33 1.25 -24.58
C ARG A 295 -1.40 1.01 -23.51
N ASN A 296 -1.10 1.33 -22.26
CA ASN A 296 -2.00 1.09 -21.12
C ASN A 296 -2.72 2.35 -20.64
N ARG A 297 -2.89 3.36 -21.49
CA ARG A 297 -3.52 4.64 -21.11
C ARG A 297 -4.92 4.49 -20.50
N PRO A 298 -5.84 3.64 -21.02
CA PRO A 298 -7.16 3.48 -20.41
C PRO A 298 -7.10 2.95 -18.98
N LEU A 299 -6.26 1.94 -18.75
CA LEU A 299 -5.99 1.39 -17.42
C LEU A 299 -5.48 2.49 -16.48
N LEU A 300 -4.43 3.21 -16.89
CA LEU A 300 -3.82 4.26 -16.08
C LEU A 300 -4.78 5.41 -15.75
N ASN A 301 -5.65 5.78 -16.69
CA ASN A 301 -6.69 6.78 -16.44
C ASN A 301 -7.70 6.29 -15.41
N THR A 302 -8.07 4.99 -15.43
CA THR A 302 -8.91 4.39 -14.39
C THR A 302 -8.24 4.44 -13.03
N LEU A 303 -6.98 4.01 -12.92
CA LEU A 303 -6.24 4.02 -11.65
C LEU A 303 -6.08 5.45 -11.08
N ALA A 304 -5.76 6.43 -11.93
CA ALA A 304 -5.64 7.82 -11.52
C ALA A 304 -6.98 8.37 -10.99
N ARG A 305 -8.12 8.03 -11.63
CA ARG A 305 -9.44 8.42 -11.14
C ARG A 305 -9.78 7.76 -9.80
N VAL A 306 -9.43 6.49 -9.61
CA VAL A 306 -9.63 5.77 -8.34
C VAL A 306 -8.88 6.46 -7.21
N VAL A 307 -7.58 6.74 -7.40
CA VAL A 307 -6.76 7.42 -6.37
C VAL A 307 -7.29 8.83 -6.08
N ALA A 308 -7.67 9.59 -7.10
CA ALA A 308 -8.25 10.92 -6.93
C ALA A 308 -9.61 10.89 -6.21
N ARG A 309 -10.44 9.88 -6.48
CA ARG A 309 -11.78 9.74 -5.87
C ARG A 309 -11.70 9.31 -4.41
N TYR A 310 -10.84 8.36 -4.07
CA TYR A 310 -10.87 7.71 -2.75
C TYR A 310 -9.73 8.10 -1.81
N ASP A 311 -8.61 8.63 -2.29
CA ASP A 311 -7.52 9.09 -1.41
C ASP A 311 -7.36 10.60 -1.50
N GLY A 312 -6.93 11.11 -2.66
CA GLY A 312 -6.70 12.55 -2.87
C GLY A 312 -5.57 13.17 -2.03
N THR A 313 -4.97 12.47 -1.08
CA THR A 313 -3.93 13.00 -0.17
C THR A 313 -2.50 12.61 -0.56
N ARG A 314 -2.35 11.73 -1.55
CA ARG A 314 -1.06 11.15 -1.97
C ARG A 314 -0.84 11.31 -3.46
N PRO A 315 0.43 11.46 -3.90
CA PRO A 315 0.76 11.45 -5.32
C PRO A 315 0.44 10.11 -5.98
N PHE A 316 0.16 10.16 -7.28
CA PHE A 316 0.05 9.00 -8.16
C PHE A 316 1.08 9.12 -9.30
N ILE A 317 1.88 8.08 -9.49
CA ILE A 317 2.69 7.90 -10.69
C ILE A 317 2.11 6.77 -11.56
N PRO A 318 2.25 6.84 -12.89
CA PRO A 318 1.62 5.86 -13.77
C PRO A 318 2.31 4.50 -13.79
N THR A 319 3.63 4.42 -13.73
CA THR A 319 4.37 3.15 -13.74
C THR A 319 5.80 3.36 -13.28
N SER A 320 6.45 2.31 -12.80
CA SER A 320 7.88 2.25 -12.46
C SER A 320 8.57 1.36 -13.49
N PRO A 321 9.54 1.82 -14.30
CA PRO A 321 10.10 3.17 -14.33
C PRO A 321 9.26 4.14 -15.19
N THR A 322 9.27 5.42 -14.84
CA THR A 322 8.49 6.47 -15.54
C THR A 322 9.14 7.01 -16.81
N ALA A 323 10.48 6.89 -16.94
CA ALA A 323 11.39 7.06 -18.09
C ALA A 323 12.73 7.69 -17.65
N THR A 324 13.83 7.37 -18.33
CA THR A 324 15.23 7.68 -17.94
C THR A 324 15.64 9.15 -17.91
N HIS A 325 14.80 10.10 -18.31
CA HIS A 325 15.17 11.53 -18.38
C HIS A 325 14.25 12.38 -17.51
N GLY A 326 14.50 12.34 -16.19
CA GLY A 326 13.75 13.08 -15.18
C GLY A 326 12.75 12.23 -14.39
N GLY A 327 12.78 10.92 -14.59
CA GLY A 327 12.00 9.89 -13.90
C GLY A 327 12.77 9.14 -12.80
N ASP A 328 12.15 8.07 -12.33
CA ASP A 328 12.86 6.93 -11.76
C ASP A 328 13.39 5.97 -12.83
N ALA A 329 14.36 5.14 -12.46
CA ALA A 329 14.97 4.15 -13.33
C ALA A 329 15.12 2.77 -12.67
N HIS A 330 15.16 1.75 -13.52
CA HIS A 330 15.51 0.38 -13.18
C HIS A 330 16.87 0.06 -13.81
N ASN A 331 17.94 0.05 -13.03
CA ASN A 331 19.29 -0.20 -13.53
C ASN A 331 19.63 -1.69 -13.45
N TRP A 332 19.19 -2.41 -14.47
CA TRP A 332 19.50 -3.81 -14.67
C TRP A 332 20.70 -4.05 -15.60
N HIS A 333 21.42 -3.00 -16.00
CA HIS A 333 22.60 -3.13 -16.86
C HIS A 333 23.72 -3.93 -16.19
N VAL A 334 23.90 -3.80 -14.88
CA VAL A 334 24.94 -4.53 -14.14
C VAL A 334 24.63 -6.03 -14.08
N TRP A 335 23.41 -6.40 -13.65
CA TRP A 335 23.05 -7.82 -13.51
C TRP A 335 22.63 -8.46 -14.84
N HIS A 336 21.54 -8.00 -15.45
CA HIS A 336 21.04 -8.59 -16.70
C HIS A 336 21.89 -8.22 -17.91
N GLY A 337 22.51 -7.03 -17.91
CA GLY A 337 23.38 -6.57 -18.99
C GLY A 337 24.86 -6.93 -18.82
N LEU A 338 25.24 -7.61 -17.72
CA LEU A 338 26.62 -8.01 -17.39
C LEU A 338 27.63 -6.85 -17.35
N ALA A 339 27.16 -5.62 -17.10
CA ALA A 339 28.05 -4.48 -16.94
C ALA A 339 28.87 -4.58 -15.64
N PRO A 340 30.11 -4.06 -15.60
CA PRO A 340 30.90 -4.04 -14.38
C PRO A 340 30.20 -3.30 -13.23
N LEU A 341 30.46 -3.69 -11.97
CA LEU A 341 29.87 -3.06 -10.78
C LEU A 341 30.08 -1.53 -10.73
N HIS A 342 31.21 -1.04 -11.23
CA HIS A 342 31.50 0.40 -11.24
C HIS A 342 30.57 1.21 -12.15
N SER A 343 29.82 0.56 -13.06
CA SER A 343 28.81 1.21 -13.90
C SER A 343 27.67 1.83 -13.10
N TYR A 344 27.40 1.39 -11.86
CA TYR A 344 26.45 2.08 -10.99
C TYR A 344 26.83 3.54 -10.71
N ARG A 345 28.13 3.90 -10.79
CA ARG A 345 28.58 5.30 -10.63
C ARG A 345 28.21 6.22 -11.79
N GLN A 346 27.76 5.64 -12.91
CA GLN A 346 27.30 6.37 -14.09
C GLN A 346 25.77 6.57 -14.09
N GLU A 347 25.07 6.04 -13.08
CA GLU A 347 23.63 6.24 -12.92
C GLU A 347 23.31 7.72 -12.69
N ASN A 348 22.39 8.25 -13.49
CA ASN A 348 21.99 9.66 -13.48
C ASN A 348 20.48 9.87 -13.32
N ALA A 349 19.72 8.79 -13.08
CA ALA A 349 18.32 8.87 -12.72
C ALA A 349 18.11 9.71 -11.45
N ARG A 350 16.97 10.40 -11.38
CA ARG A 350 16.60 11.19 -10.18
C ARG A 350 16.27 10.29 -9.00
N PHE A 351 15.81 9.08 -9.29
CA PHE A 351 15.49 8.06 -8.31
C PHE A 351 15.79 6.68 -8.90
N LEU A 352 16.54 5.86 -8.19
CA LEU A 352 16.82 4.49 -8.62
C LEU A 352 15.86 3.55 -7.89
N SER A 353 14.75 3.17 -8.54
CA SER A 353 13.66 2.38 -7.95
C SER A 353 13.91 0.87 -8.02
N GLU A 354 14.75 0.41 -8.96
CA GLU A 354 15.25 -0.96 -8.99
C GLU A 354 16.71 -1.05 -9.43
N PHE A 355 17.44 -1.93 -8.77
CA PHE A 355 18.75 -2.46 -9.14
C PHE A 355 19.03 -3.63 -8.20
N GLY A 356 19.94 -4.53 -8.57
CA GLY A 356 20.31 -5.63 -7.69
C GLY A 356 21.29 -6.60 -8.31
N LEU A 357 21.73 -7.55 -7.49
CA LEU A 357 22.61 -8.67 -7.83
C LEU A 357 22.05 -9.91 -7.12
N GLN A 358 22.15 -11.08 -7.73
CA GLN A 358 21.81 -12.31 -7.01
C GLN A 358 22.95 -12.74 -6.08
N ALA A 359 22.57 -13.38 -4.99
CA ALA A 359 23.46 -14.09 -4.09
C ALA A 359 22.78 -15.38 -3.62
N LEU A 360 23.58 -16.40 -3.31
CA LEU A 360 23.05 -17.61 -2.68
C LEU A 360 22.58 -17.28 -1.25
N PRO A 361 21.52 -17.95 -0.76
CA PRO A 361 21.08 -17.78 0.62
C PRO A 361 22.10 -18.37 1.61
N HIS A 362 21.89 -18.11 2.90
CA HIS A 362 22.69 -18.69 3.98
C HIS A 362 22.75 -20.23 3.88
N LEU A 363 23.87 -20.82 4.30
CA LEU A 363 24.13 -22.26 4.16
C LEU A 363 23.04 -23.13 4.81
N ASP A 364 22.48 -22.69 5.94
CA ASP A 364 21.41 -23.42 6.61
C ASP A 364 20.11 -23.45 5.79
N THR A 365 19.81 -22.39 5.04
CA THR A 365 18.69 -22.36 4.09
C THR A 365 18.94 -23.33 2.93
N LEU A 366 20.17 -23.40 2.41
CA LEU A 366 20.54 -24.37 1.38
C LEU A 366 20.38 -25.81 1.89
N ARG A 367 20.89 -26.12 3.08
CA ARG A 367 20.75 -27.45 3.70
C ARG A 367 19.30 -27.85 3.95
N ALA A 368 18.43 -26.89 4.26
CA ALA A 368 17.01 -27.15 4.49
C ALA A 368 16.22 -27.41 3.19
N THR A 369 16.79 -27.12 2.02
CA THR A 369 16.07 -27.14 0.73
C THR A 369 16.67 -28.08 -0.30
N LEU A 370 17.98 -28.34 -0.23
CA LEU A 370 18.66 -29.26 -1.10
C LEU A 370 18.58 -30.69 -0.53
N PRO A 371 18.45 -31.70 -1.40
CA PRO A 371 18.58 -33.08 -1.00
C PRO A 371 19.97 -33.36 -0.42
N ASN A 372 20.07 -34.34 0.46
CA ASN A 372 21.30 -34.73 1.12
C ASN A 372 22.35 -35.11 0.07
N PRO A 373 23.50 -34.40 -0.03
CA PRO A 373 24.51 -34.69 -1.03
C PRO A 373 25.14 -36.08 -0.87
N THR A 374 25.01 -36.71 0.30
CA THR A 374 25.50 -38.07 0.56
C THR A 374 24.43 -39.16 0.40
N ASP A 375 23.19 -38.81 0.09
CA ASP A 375 22.12 -39.76 -0.21
C ASP A 375 21.67 -39.63 -1.67
N PRO A 376 22.22 -40.46 -2.58
CA PRO A 376 21.87 -40.44 -4.00
C PRO A 376 20.39 -40.70 -4.30
N SER A 377 19.64 -41.30 -3.35
CA SER A 377 18.21 -41.59 -3.53
C SER A 377 17.34 -40.34 -3.48
N GLU A 378 17.82 -39.26 -2.86
CA GLU A 378 17.12 -37.98 -2.80
C GLU A 378 17.33 -37.12 -4.06
N TRP A 379 18.27 -37.49 -4.94
CA TRP A 379 18.55 -36.76 -6.17
C TRP A 379 17.69 -37.29 -7.33
N SER A 380 16.95 -36.39 -7.98
CA SER A 380 16.21 -36.72 -9.22
C SER A 380 17.18 -37.14 -10.32
N THR A 381 17.19 -38.43 -10.68
CA THR A 381 18.00 -39.00 -11.78
C THR A 381 17.42 -38.72 -13.18
N SER A 382 16.18 -38.22 -13.25
CA SER A 382 15.54 -37.87 -14.52
C SER A 382 16.10 -36.55 -15.06
N PRO A 383 16.72 -36.51 -16.25
CA PRO A 383 17.14 -35.25 -16.85
C PRO A 383 15.90 -34.40 -17.15
N ARG A 384 15.71 -33.31 -16.41
CA ARG A 384 14.72 -32.29 -16.79
C ARG A 384 15.25 -31.62 -18.05
N ARG A 385 14.69 -31.98 -19.21
CA ARG A 385 14.87 -31.17 -20.42
C ARG A 385 14.34 -29.77 -20.11
N PRO A 386 15.13 -28.70 -20.31
CA PRO A 386 14.59 -27.36 -20.29
C PRO A 386 13.55 -27.28 -21.42
N THR A 387 12.33 -26.89 -21.10
CA THR A 387 11.22 -26.60 -22.05
C THR A 387 10.58 -27.80 -22.76
N GLN A 388 9.67 -28.51 -22.09
CA GLN A 388 8.43 -28.94 -22.73
C GLN A 388 7.29 -28.75 -21.72
N THR A 389 6.48 -27.72 -21.94
CA THR A 389 5.14 -27.64 -21.35
C THR A 389 4.39 -28.89 -21.81
N PRO A 390 3.88 -29.76 -20.92
CA PRO A 390 3.05 -30.86 -21.38
C PRO A 390 1.80 -30.26 -22.04
N PRO A 391 1.33 -30.79 -23.18
CA PRO A 391 0.06 -30.34 -23.74
C PRO A 391 -1.03 -30.56 -22.70
N LEU A 392 -1.87 -29.56 -22.50
CA LEU A 392 -3.08 -29.70 -21.68
C LEU A 392 -3.91 -30.86 -22.27
N PRO A 393 -4.35 -31.83 -21.46
CA PRO A 393 -5.34 -32.79 -21.93
C PRO A 393 -6.59 -31.99 -22.30
N LEU A 394 -6.95 -32.04 -23.58
CA LEU A 394 -8.28 -31.72 -24.03
C LEU A 394 -9.14 -32.93 -23.66
N ASP A 395 -9.89 -32.80 -22.58
CA ASP A 395 -11.17 -33.48 -22.35
C ASP A 395 -12.12 -32.52 -21.64
#